data_AF-A0A7S2ARY6-F1
#
_entry.id   AF-A0A7S2ARY6-F1
#
_cell.length_a   1.000
_cell.length_b   1.000
_cell.length_c   1.000
_cell.angle_alpha   90.00
_cell.angle_beta   90.00
_cell.angle_gamma   90.00
#
_symmetry.space_group_name_H-M   'P 1'
#
loop_
_entity.id
_entity.type
_entity.pdbx_description
1 polymer ?
#
loop_
_entity_poly.entity_id
_entity_poly.type
_entity_poly.pdbx_seq_one_letter_code
_entity_poly.pdbx_strand_id
1 'polypeptide(L)'
;DASVGRYEPFRFVFASEHGQNFHGYTTEKIVNAFLAGAVPIYGGSSQVGQVFDAGSFLTVDFNHPVVAYFSLKAVTDVIDDPAKYERMLHRSKPVVSDAAMRRFFSWHPAVWSRYGDGLRRQILEEALRLCHGEEAH
;
A
#
# COMPACT_ATOMS: atom_id res chain seq x y z
N ASP A 1 0.15 -4.47 -15.71
CA ASP A 1 -1.29 -4.21 -15.56
C ASP A 1 -1.70 -3.17 -16.58
N ALA A 2 -2.81 -3.34 -17.30
CA ALA A 2 -3.31 -2.39 -18.29
C ALA A 2 -3.79 -1.06 -17.67
N SER A 3 -4.06 -1.04 -16.36
CA SER A 3 -4.41 0.18 -15.62
C SER A 3 -3.25 1.17 -15.57
N VAL A 4 -2.02 0.69 -15.37
CA VAL A 4 -0.80 1.52 -15.25
C VAL A 4 -0.60 2.38 -16.49
N GLY A 5 -0.64 1.78 -17.68
CA GLY A 5 -0.47 2.52 -18.94
C GLY A 5 -1.55 3.59 -19.19
N ARG A 6 -2.73 3.45 -18.59
CA ARG A 6 -3.78 4.49 -18.65
C ARG A 6 -3.49 5.68 -17.74
N TYR A 7 -2.67 5.48 -16.72
CA TYR A 7 -2.35 6.49 -15.70
C TYR A 7 -1.08 7.30 -16.04
N GLU A 8 -0.18 6.76 -16.85
CA GLU A 8 1.08 7.41 -17.26
C GLU A 8 0.93 8.86 -17.77
N PRO A 9 -0.15 9.26 -18.48
CA PRO A 9 -0.32 10.66 -18.91
C PRO A 9 -0.63 11.65 -17.78
N PHE A 10 -0.94 11.16 -16.58
CA PHE A 10 -1.44 11.98 -15.47
C PHE A 10 -0.40 12.17 -14.38
N ARG A 11 -0.26 13.41 -13.89
CA ARG A 11 0.61 13.75 -12.75
C ARG A 11 0.08 13.20 -11.41
N PHE A 12 -1.24 13.07 -11.30
CA PHE A 12 -1.93 12.61 -10.10
C PHE A 12 -2.94 11.53 -10.47
N VAL A 13 -3.09 10.53 -9.60
CA VAL A 13 -4.09 9.47 -9.74
C VAL A 13 -4.87 9.34 -8.46
N PHE A 14 -6.20 9.36 -8.56
CA PHE A 14 -7.07 9.12 -7.43
C PHE A 14 -7.17 7.61 -7.14
N ALA A 15 -6.51 7.17 -6.08
CA ALA A 15 -6.35 5.78 -5.70
C ALA A 15 -7.13 5.47 -4.41
N SER A 16 -8.46 5.61 -4.46
CA SER A 16 -9.33 5.35 -3.31
C SER A 16 -9.79 3.89 -3.26
N GLU A 17 -9.82 3.37 -2.04
CA GLU A 17 -10.52 2.14 -1.72
C GLU A 17 -12.03 2.35 -1.64
N HIS A 18 -12.78 1.25 -1.72
CA HIS A 18 -14.25 1.26 -1.62
C HIS A 18 -14.74 1.79 -0.26
N GLY A 19 -13.93 1.68 0.79
CA GLY A 19 -14.25 2.20 2.11
C GLY A 19 -12.99 2.52 2.89
N GLN A 20 -13.04 3.63 3.64
CA GLN A 20 -11.96 4.02 4.52
C GLN A 20 -12.07 3.27 5.84
N ASN A 21 -10.91 2.81 6.33
CA ASN A 21 -10.86 1.91 7.47
C ASN A 21 -9.56 2.11 8.25
N PHE A 22 -9.53 1.56 9.45
CA PHE A 22 -8.32 1.54 10.27
C PHE A 22 -7.48 0.27 10.05
N HIS A 23 -8.08 -0.80 9.51
CA HIS A 23 -7.51 -2.13 9.50
C HIS A 23 -6.97 -2.52 8.11
N GLY A 24 -5.81 -1.98 7.75
CA GLY A 24 -4.90 -2.53 6.73
C GLY A 24 -5.44 -2.79 5.32
N TYR A 25 -6.67 -2.40 4.97
CA TYR A 25 -7.21 -2.66 3.63
C TYR A 25 -6.66 -1.61 2.66
N THR A 26 -5.55 -2.00 2.02
CA THR A 26 -4.88 -1.29 0.95
C THR A 26 -4.67 -2.27 -0.20
N THR A 27 -5.09 -1.87 -1.40
CA THR A 27 -5.09 -2.71 -2.59
C THR A 27 -4.03 -2.24 -3.59
N GLU A 28 -3.98 -2.87 -4.76
CA GLU A 28 -3.08 -2.52 -5.87
C GLU A 28 -3.27 -1.09 -6.38
N LYS A 29 -4.40 -0.43 -6.12
CA LYS A 29 -4.72 0.90 -6.67
C LYS A 29 -3.62 1.94 -6.41
N ILE A 30 -3.11 2.01 -5.18
CA ILE A 30 -2.03 2.95 -4.84
C ILE A 30 -0.72 2.56 -5.53
N VAL A 31 -0.45 1.26 -5.67
CA VAL A 31 0.74 0.74 -6.34
C VAL A 31 0.69 1.04 -7.85
N ASN A 32 -0.48 0.89 -8.48
CA ASN A 32 -0.67 1.20 -9.90
C ASN A 32 -0.42 2.68 -10.20
N ALA A 33 -0.81 3.58 -9.30
CA ALA A 33 -0.48 5.00 -9.41
C ALA A 33 1.04 5.25 -9.34
N PHE A 34 1.72 4.64 -8.36
CA PHE A 34 3.19 4.74 -8.25
C PHE A 34 3.92 4.18 -9.48
N LEU A 35 3.50 3.01 -9.98
CA LEU A 35 4.11 2.37 -11.15
C LEU A 35 3.91 3.19 -12.43
N ALA A 36 2.84 3.97 -12.50
CA ALA A 36 2.60 4.90 -13.60
C ALA A 36 3.42 6.20 -13.52
N GLY A 37 4.23 6.37 -12.46
CA GLY A 37 4.98 7.61 -12.21
C GLY A 37 4.12 8.77 -11.68
N ALA A 38 2.85 8.52 -11.35
CA ALA A 38 1.94 9.54 -10.83
C ALA A 38 2.02 9.62 -9.30
N VAL A 39 1.71 10.79 -8.75
CA VAL A 39 1.51 10.97 -7.31
C VAL A 39 0.12 10.48 -6.91
N PRO A 40 0.00 9.47 -6.03
CA PRO A 40 -1.31 8.98 -5.61
C PRO A 40 -2.03 9.98 -4.70
N ILE A 41 -3.33 10.14 -4.91
CA ILE A 41 -4.27 10.74 -3.96
C ILE A 41 -5.06 9.58 -3.35
N TYR A 42 -4.68 9.16 -2.16
CA TYR A 42 -5.15 7.94 -1.51
C TYR A 42 -6.24 8.21 -0.48
N GLY A 43 -7.34 7.46 -0.58
CA GLY A 43 -8.38 7.38 0.44
C GLY A 43 -8.62 5.92 0.80
N GLY A 44 -8.46 5.52 2.05
CA GLY A 44 -8.56 4.11 2.41
C GLY A 44 -8.09 3.82 3.82
N SER A 45 -7.08 2.96 3.96
CA SER A 45 -6.52 2.61 5.26
C SER A 45 -5.70 3.75 5.87
N SER A 46 -5.95 4.09 7.14
CA SER A 46 -5.10 5.03 7.89
C SER A 46 -3.68 4.51 8.13
N GLN A 47 -3.44 3.21 7.95
CA GLN A 47 -2.14 2.56 8.13
C GLN A 47 -1.26 2.58 6.87
N VAL A 48 -1.76 3.13 5.76
CA VAL A 48 -1.04 3.17 4.48
C VAL A 48 0.36 3.78 4.59
N GLY A 49 0.55 4.78 5.47
CA GLY A 49 1.84 5.42 5.75
C GLY A 49 2.85 4.55 6.50
N GLN A 50 2.44 3.37 7.00
CA GLN A 50 3.36 2.37 7.54
C GLN A 50 3.96 1.49 6.43
N VAL A 51 3.25 1.39 5.30
CA VAL A 51 3.65 0.58 4.15
C VAL A 51 4.42 1.43 3.14
N PHE A 52 3.86 2.59 2.79
CA PHE A 52 4.45 3.54 1.84
C PHE A 52 4.92 4.81 2.57
N ASP A 53 5.97 5.45 2.08
CA ASP A 53 6.47 6.71 2.63
C ASP A 53 5.38 7.80 2.54
N ALA A 54 5.02 8.39 3.68
CA ALA A 54 3.94 9.37 3.76
C ALA A 54 4.20 10.67 2.98
N GLY A 55 5.44 10.93 2.54
CA GLY A 55 5.78 12.04 1.65
C GLY A 55 5.62 11.70 0.16
N SER A 56 5.29 10.46 -0.18
CA SER A 56 5.17 9.99 -1.56
C SER A 56 3.74 10.03 -2.13
N PHE A 57 2.72 10.25 -1.29
CA PHE A 57 1.32 10.31 -1.68
C PHE A 57 0.57 11.36 -0.85
N LEU A 58 -0.62 11.74 -1.32
CA LEU A 58 -1.53 12.63 -0.63
C LEU A 58 -2.67 11.80 -0.04
N THR A 59 -3.13 12.15 1.16
CA THR A 59 -4.26 11.48 1.81
C THR A 59 -5.52 12.29 1.71
N VAL A 60 -6.66 11.62 1.50
CA VAL A 60 -8.00 12.20 1.60
C VAL A 60 -8.85 11.37 2.56
N ASP A 61 -9.59 12.04 3.44
CA ASP A 61 -10.56 11.42 4.36
C ASP A 61 -11.96 11.87 3.97
N PHE A 62 -12.80 10.95 3.48
CA PHE A 62 -14.18 11.25 3.08
C PHE A 62 -15.20 10.91 4.16
N ASN A 63 -14.80 10.22 5.23
CA ASN A 63 -15.71 9.84 6.30
C ASN A 63 -15.98 11.02 7.25
N HIS A 64 -15.08 12.01 7.29
CA HIS A 64 -15.20 13.17 8.18
C HIS A 64 -15.22 14.47 7.36
N PRO A 65 -16.38 15.14 7.17
CA PRO A 65 -16.50 16.29 6.26
C PRO A 65 -15.52 17.44 6.51
N VAL A 66 -15.20 17.72 7.78
CA VAL A 66 -14.22 18.75 8.15
C VAL A 66 -12.81 18.33 7.74
N VAL A 67 -12.43 17.08 7.97
CA VAL A 67 -11.12 16.53 7.57
C VAL A 67 -11.03 16.43 6.05
N ALA A 68 -12.12 16.08 5.37
CA ALA A 68 -12.24 16.06 3.92
C ALA A 68 -11.84 17.41 3.33
N TYR A 69 -12.39 18.51 3.86
CA TYR A 69 -12.06 19.85 3.41
C TYR A 69 -10.55 20.16 3.54
N PHE A 70 -9.94 19.89 4.70
CA PHE A 70 -8.52 20.15 4.90
C PHE A 70 -7.62 19.25 4.03
N SER A 71 -7.99 17.99 3.86
CA SER A 71 -7.23 17.05 3.02
C SER A 71 -7.29 17.42 1.54
N LEU A 72 -8.46 17.84 1.04
CA LEU A 72 -8.61 18.37 -0.31
C LEU A 72 -7.84 19.68 -0.49
N LYS A 73 -7.84 20.56 0.53
CA LYS A 73 -7.02 21.77 0.49
C LYS A 73 -5.54 21.44 0.36
N ALA A 74 -5.04 20.47 1.13
CA ALA A 74 -3.65 20.03 1.01
C ALA A 74 -3.33 19.46 -0.39
N VAL A 75 -4.28 18.75 -1.01
CA VAL A 75 -4.15 18.27 -2.39
C VAL A 75 -4.05 19.46 -3.36
N THR A 76 -4.97 20.41 -3.29
CA THR A 76 -4.95 21.60 -4.16
C THR A 76 -3.66 22.40 -3.97
N ASP A 77 -3.20 22.56 -2.73
CA ASP A 77 -1.97 23.27 -2.40
C ASP A 77 -0.72 22.65 -3.06
N VAL A 78 -0.73 21.34 -3.38
CA VAL A 78 0.35 20.65 -4.11
C VAL A 78 0.14 20.72 -5.62
N ILE A 79 -1.11 20.64 -6.09
CA ILE A 79 -1.45 20.79 -7.51
C ILE A 79 -1.03 22.17 -8.03
N ASP A 80 -1.23 23.22 -7.22
CA ASP A 80 -0.97 24.61 -7.58
C ASP A 80 0.51 25.03 -7.38
N ASP A 81 1.31 24.21 -6.68
CA ASP A 81 2.72 24.50 -6.38
C ASP A 81 3.63 23.44 -7.00
N PRO A 82 4.24 23.72 -8.16
CA PRO A 82 5.17 22.80 -8.82
C PRO A 82 6.32 22.36 -7.91
N ALA A 83 6.82 23.23 -7.03
CA ALA A 83 7.92 22.87 -6.15
C ALA A 83 7.50 21.84 -5.09
N LYS A 84 6.24 21.87 -4.62
CA LYS A 84 5.72 20.81 -3.74
C LYS A 84 5.61 19.48 -4.49
N TYR A 85 5.09 19.51 -5.72
CA TYR A 85 5.01 18.32 -6.56
C TYR A 85 6.39 17.71 -6.83
N GLU A 86 7.37 18.51 -7.23
CA GLU A 86 8.74 18.05 -7.48
C GLU A 86 9.39 17.44 -6.24
N ARG A 87 9.11 17.98 -5.04
CA ARG A 87 9.59 17.37 -3.78
C ARG A 87 9.02 15.97 -3.54
N MET A 88 7.79 15.70 -3.97
CA MET A 88 7.19 14.37 -3.85
C MET A 88 7.83 13.39 -4.85
N LEU A 89 8.14 13.82 -6.07
CA LEU A 89 8.80 13.01 -7.09
C LEU A 89 10.27 12.72 -6.76
N HIS A 90 11.03 13.77 -6.43
CA HIS A 90 12.47 13.73 -6.18
C HIS A 90 12.82 13.52 -4.70
N ARG A 91 11.96 12.81 -3.98
CA ARG A 91 12.20 12.41 -2.60
C ARG A 91 13.49 11.57 -2.46
N SER A 92 14.20 11.74 -1.35
CA SER A 92 15.43 10.99 -1.06
C SER A 92 15.18 9.56 -0.55
N LYS A 93 13.95 9.24 -0.15
CA LYS A 93 13.56 7.93 0.37
C LYS A 93 12.81 7.10 -0.69
N PRO A 94 13.02 5.78 -0.74
CA PRO A 94 12.19 4.91 -1.57
C PRO A 94 10.73 4.94 -1.11
N VAL A 95 9.78 4.67 -2.02
CA VAL A 95 8.34 4.60 -1.69
C VAL A 95 8.09 3.57 -0.60
N VAL A 96 8.70 2.39 -0.72
CA VAL A 96 8.61 1.34 0.29
C VAL A 96 10.01 1.14 0.85
N SER A 97 10.15 1.36 2.17
CA SER A 97 11.42 1.12 2.86
C SER A 97 11.71 -0.38 2.98
N ASP A 98 12.98 -0.75 3.14
CA ASP A 98 13.36 -2.14 3.43
C ASP A 98 12.64 -2.72 4.66
N ALA A 99 12.43 -1.89 5.68
CA ALA A 99 11.69 -2.28 6.88
C ALA A 99 10.21 -2.56 6.58
N ALA A 100 9.57 -1.73 5.76
CA ALA A 100 8.20 -1.95 5.31
C ALA A 100 8.09 -3.17 4.37
N MET A 101 9.04 -3.33 3.43
CA MET A 101 9.15 -4.51 2.57
C MET A 101 9.20 -5.80 3.40
N ARG A 102 10.07 -5.84 4.41
CA ARG A 102 10.14 -6.97 5.34
C ARG A 102 8.81 -7.14 6.08
N ARG A 103 8.34 -6.10 6.76
CA ARG A 103 7.17 -6.21 7.66
C ARG A 103 5.88 -6.61 6.95
N PHE A 104 5.64 -6.12 5.73
CA PHE A 104 4.36 -6.26 5.04
C PHE A 104 4.38 -7.20 3.83
N PHE A 105 5.56 -7.48 3.26
CA PHE A 105 5.69 -8.25 2.01
C PHE A 105 6.58 -9.50 2.13
N SER A 106 7.14 -9.79 3.31
CA SER A 106 7.91 -11.01 3.54
C SER A 106 7.12 -12.04 4.36
N TRP A 107 7.11 -13.28 3.86
CA TRP A 107 6.59 -14.46 4.54
C TRP A 107 7.68 -15.23 5.31
N HIS A 108 8.91 -14.71 5.35
CA HIS A 108 10.03 -15.40 5.98
C HIS A 108 9.90 -15.40 7.52
N PRO A 109 10.09 -16.55 8.21
CA PRO A 109 9.93 -16.68 9.66
C PRO A 109 10.78 -15.69 10.49
N ALA A 110 11.93 -15.28 9.96
CA ALA A 110 12.81 -14.29 10.59
C ALA A 110 12.23 -12.86 10.67
N VAL A 111 11.10 -12.61 10.00
CA VAL A 111 10.46 -11.28 9.93
C VAL A 111 9.14 -11.23 10.71
N TRP A 112 8.50 -12.38 10.92
CA TRP A 112 7.25 -12.51 11.67
C TRP A 112 7.36 -13.64 12.71
N SER A 113 7.97 -13.35 13.86
CA SER A 113 8.12 -14.30 14.97
C SER A 113 6.80 -14.67 15.66
N ARG A 114 5.72 -13.88 15.47
CA ARG A 114 4.44 -14.06 16.19
C ARG A 114 3.26 -14.54 15.33
N TYR A 115 3.23 -14.24 14.02
CA TYR A 115 2.06 -14.53 13.17
C TYR A 115 2.36 -15.08 11.76
N GLY A 116 3.64 -15.17 11.35
CA GLY A 116 3.96 -15.38 9.92
C GLY A 116 4.27 -16.80 9.48
N ASP A 117 4.71 -17.65 10.39
CA ASP A 117 5.04 -19.04 10.04
C ASP A 117 3.90 -20.02 10.34
N GLY A 118 2.86 -19.58 11.07
CA GLY A 118 1.78 -20.46 11.53
C GLY A 118 0.99 -21.06 10.36
N LEU A 119 0.47 -20.22 9.47
CA LEU A 119 -0.32 -20.69 8.32
C LEU A 119 0.53 -21.52 7.34
N ARG A 120 1.76 -21.07 7.06
CA ARG A 120 2.69 -21.82 6.19
C ARG A 120 3.00 -23.20 6.79
N ARG A 121 3.30 -23.28 8.10
CA ARG A 121 3.52 -24.56 8.78
C ARG A 121 2.27 -25.44 8.75
N GLN A 122 1.10 -24.91 9.06
CA GLN A 122 -0.15 -25.68 9.02
C GLN A 122 -0.41 -26.28 7.63
N ILE A 123 -0.18 -25.50 6.56
CA ILE A 123 -0.31 -25.99 5.19
C ILE A 123 0.74 -27.08 4.90
N LEU A 124 1.99 -26.87 5.32
CA LEU A 124 3.08 -27.82 5.09
C LEU A 124 2.89 -29.13 5.87
N GLU A 125 2.49 -29.03 7.14
CA GLU A 125 2.20 -30.16 8.03
C GLU A 125 1.02 -30.96 7.50
N GLU A 126 -0.04 -30.29 7.03
CA GLU A 126 -1.20 -30.99 6.43
C GLU A 126 -0.84 -31.66 5.11
N ALA A 127 -0.05 -31.00 4.25
CA ALA A 127 0.47 -31.61 3.03
C ALA A 127 1.32 -32.85 3.33
N LEU A 128 2.21 -32.78 4.32
CA LEU A 128 3.02 -33.91 4.77
C LEU A 128 2.16 -35.02 5.36
N ARG A 129 1.13 -34.69 6.14
CA ARG A 129 0.18 -35.66 6.69
C ARG A 129 -0.57 -36.41 5.57
N LEU A 130 -0.97 -35.70 4.52
CA LEU A 130 -1.62 -36.31 3.36
C LEU A 130 -0.64 -37.17 2.55
N CYS A 131 0.61 -36.74 2.38
CA CYS A 131 1.64 -37.53 1.70
C CYS A 131 2.07 -38.78 2.47
N HIS A 132 2.03 -38.75 3.81
CA HIS A 132 2.42 -39.89 4.66
C HIS A 132 1.23 -40.73 5.15
N GLY A 133 -0.01 -40.29 4.89
CA GLY A 133 -1.24 -40.99 5.24
C GLY A 133 -1.66 -42.10 4.27
N GLU A 134 -0.97 -42.25 3.14
CA GLU A 134 -1.25 -43.30 2.14
C GLU A 134 -0.38 -44.57 2.28
N GLU A 135 0.58 -44.62 3.23
CA GLU A 135 1.49 -45.78 3.39
C GLU A 135 1.16 -46.70 4.59
N ALA A 136 -0.06 -46.69 5.10
CA ALA A 136 -0.51 -47.63 6.13
C ALA A 136 -1.70 -48.47 5.67
N HIS A 137 -1.41 -49.44 4.79
CA HIS A 137 -2.27 -50.60 4.53
C HIS A 137 -1.46 -51.89 4.65
#